data_AF-A0A522VTV2-F1
#
_entry.id   AF-A0A522VTV2-F1
#
_cell.length_a   1.000
_cell.length_b   1.000
_cell.length_c   1.000
_cell.angle_alpha   90.00
_cell.angle_beta   90.00
_cell.angle_gamma   90.00
#
_symmetry.space_group_name_H-M   'P 1'
#
loop_
_entity.id
_entity.type
_entity.pdbx_description
1 polymer ?
#
loop_
_entity_poly.entity_id
_entity_poly.type
_entity_poly.pdbx_seq_one_letter_code
_entity_poly.pdbx_strand_id
1 'polypeptide(L)'
;MKREYQSHNAAKVPEVFAGMLAVTAHFLQDIGVGNAENAALDLVFLITDQFNGELIYLPKAVNLKAERRNRELFKDHRQGAGYAALAKKYGISVAHTYDVVAKMRRLYLNDIQTSNEDSNILMRNEKGK
;
A
#
# COMPACT_ATOMS: atom_id res chain seq x y z
N MET A 1 9.98 -38.15 -5.94
CA MET A 1 10.84 -37.45 -6.91
C MET A 1 11.04 -36.02 -6.42
N LYS A 2 12.08 -35.78 -5.60
CA LYS A 2 12.43 -34.45 -5.08
C LYS A 2 13.30 -33.79 -6.15
N ARG A 3 12.83 -32.71 -6.78
CA ARG A 3 13.67 -31.92 -7.70
C ARG A 3 14.61 -31.07 -6.84
N GLU A 4 15.85 -31.53 -6.74
CA GLU A 4 16.97 -30.70 -6.31
C GLU A 4 17.07 -29.48 -7.23
N TYR A 5 16.82 -28.30 -6.67
CA TYR A 5 17.06 -27.03 -7.34
C TYR A 5 18.57 -26.78 -7.30
N GLN A 6 19.31 -27.48 -8.17
CA GLN A 6 20.76 -27.31 -8.26
C GLN A 6 21.11 -25.93 -8.80
N SER A 7 21.91 -25.24 -7.98
CA SER A 7 22.41 -23.88 -8.12
C SER A 7 23.47 -23.76 -9.21
N HIS A 8 23.06 -23.48 -10.44
CA HIS A 8 23.99 -22.97 -11.45
C HIS A 8 23.35 -21.74 -12.10
N ASN A 9 23.89 -20.56 -11.79
CA ASN A 9 23.38 -19.21 -12.10
C ASN A 9 22.14 -18.72 -11.34
N ALA A 10 22.06 -18.95 -10.03
CA ALA A 10 21.13 -18.20 -9.19
C ALA A 10 21.58 -16.73 -9.16
N ALA A 11 21.03 -15.89 -10.04
CA ALA A 11 20.98 -14.45 -9.84
C ALA A 11 20.63 -14.25 -8.37
N LYS A 12 21.53 -13.63 -7.59
CA LYS A 12 21.32 -13.43 -6.15
C LYS A 12 20.00 -12.70 -6.01
N VAL A 13 18.94 -13.43 -5.67
CA VAL A 13 17.66 -12.83 -5.29
C VAL A 13 18.03 -11.95 -4.10
N PRO A 14 17.89 -10.61 -4.22
CA PRO A 14 18.16 -9.72 -3.11
C PRO A 14 17.50 -10.24 -1.83
N GLU A 15 18.21 -10.18 -0.71
CA GLU A 15 17.76 -10.76 0.56
C GLU A 15 16.37 -10.23 0.97
N VAL A 16 16.07 -8.97 0.62
CA VAL A 16 14.75 -8.37 0.79
C VAL A 16 13.64 -9.13 0.04
N PHE A 17 13.89 -9.64 -1.17
CA PHE A 17 12.90 -10.42 -1.92
C PHE A 17 12.71 -11.81 -1.33
N ALA A 18 13.77 -12.46 -0.89
CA ALA A 18 13.65 -13.72 -0.15
C ALA A 18 12.83 -13.54 1.13
N GLY A 19 13.08 -12.45 1.86
CA GLY A 19 12.29 -12.07 3.04
C GLY A 19 10.82 -11.77 2.70
N MET A 20 10.56 -11.03 1.62
CA MET A 20 9.20 -10.74 1.16
C MET A 20 8.44 -12.02 0.82
N LEU A 21 9.05 -12.94 0.06
CA LEU A 21 8.46 -14.23 -0.28
C LEU A 21 8.09 -15.04 0.96
N ALA A 22 8.98 -15.12 1.95
CA ALA A 22 8.72 -15.86 3.17
C ALA A 22 7.57 -15.24 3.98
N VAL A 23 7.57 -13.92 4.16
CA VAL A 23 6.53 -13.21 4.93
C VAL A 23 5.16 -13.31 4.25
N THR A 24 5.10 -13.15 2.93
CA THR A 24 3.83 -13.23 2.20
C THR A 24 3.33 -14.67 2.12
N ALA A 25 4.19 -15.66 1.89
CA ALA A 25 3.81 -17.07 1.88
C ALA A 25 3.23 -17.49 3.23
N HIS A 26 3.87 -17.11 4.35
CA HIS A 26 3.35 -17.39 5.69
C HIS A 26 1.99 -16.73 5.92
N PHE A 27 1.83 -15.46 5.59
CA PHE A 27 0.54 -14.78 5.71
C PHE A 27 -0.56 -15.45 4.87
N LEU A 28 -0.24 -15.83 3.63
CA LEU A 28 -1.17 -16.50 2.73
C LEU A 28 -1.56 -17.89 3.25
N GLN A 29 -0.63 -18.64 3.84
CA GLN A 29 -0.92 -19.90 4.53
C GLN A 29 -1.85 -19.68 5.73
N ASP A 30 -1.58 -18.67 6.55
CA ASP A 30 -2.37 -18.35 7.75
C ASP A 30 -3.83 -18.02 7.43
N ILE A 31 -4.09 -17.37 6.28
CA ILE A 31 -5.45 -17.07 5.82
C ILE A 31 -6.06 -18.17 4.94
N GLY A 32 -5.38 -19.32 4.78
CA GLY A 32 -5.90 -20.51 4.10
C GLY A 32 -5.83 -20.48 2.57
N VAL A 33 -4.96 -19.66 1.98
CA VAL A 33 -4.78 -19.63 0.52
C VAL A 33 -4.03 -20.89 0.06
N GLY A 34 -4.65 -21.62 -0.86
CA GLY A 34 -4.02 -22.77 -1.51
C GLY A 34 -2.81 -22.37 -2.36
N ASN A 35 -1.75 -23.16 -2.32
CA ASN A 35 -0.49 -22.89 -3.03
C ASN A 35 0.12 -21.51 -2.70
N ALA A 36 0.13 -21.18 -1.40
CA ALA A 36 0.61 -19.91 -0.87
C ALA A 36 2.03 -19.53 -1.33
N GLU A 37 2.93 -20.50 -1.55
CA GLU A 37 4.30 -20.23 -2.02
C GLU A 37 4.31 -19.67 -3.45
N ASN A 38 3.54 -20.26 -4.38
CA ASN A 38 3.45 -19.73 -5.73
C ASN A 38 2.69 -18.40 -5.75
N ALA A 39 1.61 -18.27 -4.96
CA ALA A 39 0.89 -17.00 -4.85
C ALA A 39 1.78 -15.87 -4.27
N ALA A 40 2.65 -16.20 -3.32
CA ALA A 40 3.66 -15.27 -2.81
C ALA A 40 4.67 -14.87 -3.88
N LEU A 41 5.11 -15.82 -4.71
CA LEU A 41 6.00 -15.56 -5.83
C LEU A 41 5.37 -14.62 -6.86
N ASP A 42 4.14 -14.90 -7.29
CA ASP A 42 3.39 -14.05 -8.21
C ASP A 42 3.21 -12.63 -7.65
N LEU A 43 2.92 -12.52 -6.34
CA LEU A 43 2.78 -11.23 -5.68
C LEU A 43 4.09 -10.45 -5.63
N VAL A 44 5.22 -11.10 -5.33
CA VAL A 44 6.54 -10.44 -5.31
C VAL A 44 6.93 -10.01 -6.72
N PHE A 45 6.63 -10.80 -7.75
CA PHE A 45 6.84 -10.38 -9.13
C PHE A 45 6.00 -9.16 -9.50
N LEU A 46 4.71 -9.15 -9.15
CA LEU A 46 3.83 -8.00 -9.39
C LEU A 46 4.37 -6.73 -8.72
N ILE A 47 4.80 -6.82 -7.46
CA ILE A 47 5.36 -5.66 -6.74
C ILE A 47 6.66 -5.20 -7.43
N THR A 48 7.54 -6.13 -7.78
CA THR A 48 8.82 -5.78 -8.41
C THR A 48 8.60 -5.14 -9.78
N ASP A 49 7.68 -5.66 -10.59
CA ASP A 49 7.33 -5.11 -11.89
C ASP A 49 6.68 -3.72 -11.77
N GLN A 50 5.75 -3.54 -10.83
CA GLN A 50 5.05 -2.26 -10.65
C GLN A 50 5.95 -1.13 -10.12
N PHE A 51 6.93 -1.46 -9.29
CA PHE A 51 7.78 -0.48 -8.60
C PHE A 51 9.26 -0.59 -9.00
N ASN A 52 9.57 -1.21 -10.14
CA ASN A 52 10.95 -1.30 -10.62
C ASN A 52 11.53 0.11 -10.87
N GLY A 53 12.81 0.30 -10.54
CA GLY A 53 13.51 1.58 -10.72
C GLY A 53 13.24 2.65 -9.66
N GLU A 54 12.28 2.43 -8.77
CA GLU A 54 11.91 3.37 -7.70
C GLU A 54 12.76 3.21 -6.43
N LEU A 55 13.09 4.31 -5.77
CA LEU A 55 13.68 4.31 -4.42
C LEU A 55 12.58 4.36 -3.36
N ILE A 56 12.17 3.20 -2.87
CA ILE A 56 11.04 3.07 -1.93
C ILE A 56 11.52 3.14 -0.48
N TYR A 57 10.98 4.11 0.28
CA TYR A 57 11.13 4.17 1.73
C TYR A 57 10.01 3.41 2.45
N LEU A 58 10.36 2.45 3.31
CA LEU A 58 9.41 1.72 4.16
C LEU A 58 9.29 2.38 5.54
N PRO A 59 8.18 3.08 5.85
CA PRO A 59 8.01 3.72 7.15
C PRO A 59 7.77 2.68 8.26
N LYS A 60 8.12 3.04 9.51
CA LYS A 60 7.87 2.21 10.69
C LYS A 60 6.38 1.83 10.82
N ALA A 61 6.09 0.62 11.29
CA ALA A 61 4.73 0.10 11.44
C ALA A 61 3.79 0.98 12.31
N VAL A 62 4.33 1.71 13.30
CA VAL A 62 3.58 2.68 14.10
C VAL A 62 2.96 3.79 13.24
N ASN A 63 3.65 4.19 12.17
CA ASN A 63 3.17 5.18 11.22
C ASN A 63 2.05 4.58 10.36
N LEU A 64 2.15 3.31 9.96
CA LEU A 64 1.11 2.63 9.17
C LEU A 64 -0.22 2.50 9.92
N LYS A 65 -0.18 2.15 11.22
CA LYS A 65 -1.41 2.08 12.05
C LYS A 65 -2.05 3.46 12.19
N ALA A 66 -1.24 4.50 12.43
CA ALA A 66 -1.72 5.87 12.49
C ALA A 66 -2.32 6.33 11.16
N GLU A 67 -1.67 6.03 10.04
CA GLU A 67 -2.17 6.37 8.70
C GLU A 67 -3.47 5.61 8.36
N ARG A 68 -3.58 4.32 8.71
CA ARG A 68 -4.83 3.58 8.57
C ARG A 68 -5.96 4.24 9.35
N ARG A 69 -5.73 4.53 10.64
CA ARG A 69 -6.70 5.24 11.50
C ARG A 69 -7.10 6.58 10.87
N ASN A 70 -6.13 7.35 10.38
CA ASN A 70 -6.37 8.66 9.79
C ASN A 70 -7.24 8.58 8.52
N ARG A 71 -7.02 7.56 7.68
CA ARG A 71 -7.85 7.28 6.49
C ARG A 71 -9.28 6.93 6.86
N GLU A 72 -9.46 6.03 7.83
CA GLU A 72 -10.80 5.65 8.32
C GLU A 72 -11.52 6.84 8.96
N LEU A 73 -10.83 7.61 9.80
CA LEU A 73 -11.37 8.82 10.42
C LEU A 73 -11.82 9.84 9.37
N PHE A 74 -11.00 10.09 8.35
CA PHE A 74 -11.34 11.02 7.28
C PHE A 74 -12.54 10.54 6.45
N LYS A 75 -12.65 9.23 6.19
CA LYS A 75 -13.82 8.64 5.53
C LYS A 75 -15.10 8.90 6.34
N ASP A 76 -15.07 8.64 7.64
CA ASP A 76 -16.22 8.86 8.53
C ASP A 76 -16.57 10.36 8.62
N HIS A 77 -15.56 11.23 8.67
CA HIS A 77 -15.78 12.68 8.64
C HIS A 77 -16.49 13.12 7.35
N ARG A 78 -16.06 12.60 6.20
CA ARG A 78 -16.71 12.85 4.90
C ARG A 78 -18.16 12.34 4.85
N GLN A 79 -18.50 11.33 5.65
CA GLN A 79 -19.86 10.82 5.79
C GLN A 79 -20.70 11.65 6.77
N GLY A 80 -20.15 12.72 7.34
CA GLY A 80 -20.86 13.67 8.19
C GLY A 80 -20.57 13.55 9.69
N ALA A 81 -19.64 12.67 10.11
CA ALA A 81 -19.27 12.56 11.52
C ALA A 81 -18.57 13.84 12.02
N GLY A 82 -19.05 14.36 13.16
CA GLY A 82 -18.47 15.53 13.82
C GLY A 82 -17.17 15.21 14.57
N TYR A 83 -16.32 16.23 14.75
CA TYR A 83 -14.98 16.08 15.33
C TYR A 83 -14.98 15.45 16.74
N ALA A 84 -15.94 15.80 17.61
CA ALA A 84 -16.03 15.23 18.95
C ALA A 84 -16.37 13.73 18.94
N ALA A 85 -17.25 13.30 18.02
CA ALA A 85 -17.61 11.90 17.87
C ALA A 85 -16.44 11.07 17.33
N LEU A 86 -15.70 11.63 16.37
CA LEU A 86 -14.49 11.01 15.81
C LEU A 86 -13.38 10.89 16.85
N ALA A 87 -13.10 11.95 17.60
CA ALA A 87 -12.12 11.95 18.68
C ALA A 87 -12.38 10.82 19.68
N LYS A 88 -13.64 10.67 20.11
CA LYS A 88 -14.08 9.59 21.00
C LYS A 88 -13.93 8.21 20.34
N LYS A 89 -14.39 8.04 19.10
CA LYS A 89 -14.35 6.75 18.38
C LYS A 89 -12.92 6.24 18.19
N TYR A 90 -11.99 7.13 17.85
CA TYR A 90 -10.61 6.77 17.50
C TYR A 90 -9.59 6.95 18.64
N GLY A 91 -10.05 7.36 19.83
CA GLY A 91 -9.22 7.49 21.02
C GLY A 91 -8.11 8.55 20.90
N ILE A 92 -8.41 9.68 20.25
CA ILE A 92 -7.48 10.81 20.09
C ILE A 92 -8.12 12.12 20.54
N SER A 93 -7.31 13.15 20.76
CA SER A 93 -7.83 14.47 21.13
C SER A 93 -8.63 15.10 19.99
N VAL A 94 -9.55 16.00 20.34
CA VAL A 94 -10.32 16.77 19.35
C VAL A 94 -9.40 17.61 18.47
N ALA A 95 -8.37 18.25 19.05
CA ALA A 95 -7.36 18.99 18.30
C ALA A 95 -6.63 18.10 17.27
N HIS A 96 -6.16 16.92 17.67
CA HIS A 96 -5.51 15.98 16.75
C HIS A 96 -6.49 15.49 15.66
N THR A 97 -7.78 15.38 15.96
CA THR A 97 -8.81 15.06 14.95
C THR A 97 -8.88 16.14 13.88
N TYR A 98 -8.82 17.44 14.26
CA TYR A 98 -8.74 18.53 13.29
C TYR A 98 -7.48 18.43 12.42
N ASP A 99 -6.31 18.22 13.03
CA ASP A 99 -5.04 18.10 12.31
C ASP A 99 -5.07 16.96 11.29
N VAL A 100 -5.63 15.81 11.68
CA VAL A 100 -5.80 14.65 10.79
C VAL A 100 -6.71 15.01 9.62
N VAL A 101 -7.87 15.61 9.86
CA VAL A 101 -8.79 15.99 8.79
C VAL A 101 -8.13 17.01 7.85
N ALA A 102 -7.42 18.01 8.38
CA ALA A 102 -6.73 19.01 7.56
C ALA A 102 -5.64 18.35 6.68
N LYS A 103 -4.80 17.50 7.28
CA LYS A 103 -3.77 16.74 6.55
C LYS A 103 -4.39 15.88 5.45
N MET A 104 -5.43 15.12 5.77
CA MET A 104 -6.08 14.20 4.82
C MET A 104 -6.82 14.94 3.70
N ARG A 105 -7.41 16.11 3.95
CA ARG A 105 -7.97 16.97 2.90
C ARG A 105 -6.92 17.40 1.89
N ARG A 106 -5.74 17.81 2.36
CA ARG A 106 -4.62 18.20 1.49
C ARG A 106 -4.17 17.03 0.61
N LEU A 107 -4.01 15.85 1.19
CA LEU A 107 -3.61 14.65 0.45
C LEU A 107 -4.67 14.25 -0.59
N TYR A 108 -5.94 14.29 -0.22
CA TYR A 108 -7.04 13.96 -1.13
C TYR A 108 -7.13 14.90 -2.34
N LEU A 109 -6.90 16.21 -2.13
CA LEU A 109 -6.89 17.18 -3.24
C LEU A 109 -5.72 16.93 -4.20
N ASN A 110 -4.53 16.63 -3.67
CA ASN A 110 -3.37 16.30 -4.49
C ASN A 110 -3.60 15.03 -5.32
N ASP A 111 -4.25 14.02 -4.73
CA ASP A 111 -4.58 12.74 -5.39
C ASP A 111 -5.57 12.93 -6.54
N ILE A 112 -6.58 13.79 -6.36
CA ILE A 112 -7.51 14.16 -7.44
C ILE A 112 -6.78 14.93 -8.56
N GLN A 113 -5.88 15.85 -8.21
CA GLN A 113 -5.15 16.66 -9.19
C GLN A 113 -4.23 15.80 -10.05
N THR A 114 -3.44 14.92 -9.42
CA THR A 114 -2.55 13.97 -10.12
C THR A 114 -3.35 13.01 -11.02
N SER A 115 -4.45 12.43 -10.51
CA SER A 115 -5.33 11.56 -11.31
C SER A 115 -5.96 12.26 -12.52
N ASN A 116 -6.29 13.56 -12.39
CA ASN A 116 -6.81 14.37 -13.48
C ASN A 116 -5.73 14.73 -14.51
N GLU A 117 -4.49 14.95 -14.07
CA GLU A 117 -3.34 15.17 -14.94
C GLU A 117 -3.00 13.92 -15.74
N ASP A 118 -2.95 12.74 -15.10
CA ASP A 118 -2.70 11.45 -15.75
C ASP A 118 -3.78 11.11 -16.79
N SER A 119 -5.05 11.37 -16.45
CA SER A 119 -6.18 11.20 -17.38
C SER A 119 -6.07 12.15 -18.59
N ASN A 120 -5.65 13.39 -18.37
CA ASN A 120 -5.46 14.36 -19.45
C ASN A 120 -4.26 14.03 -20.34
N ILE A 121 -3.19 13.45 -19.79
CA ILE A 121 -2.03 12.95 -20.55
C ILE A 121 -2.44 11.77 -21.44
N LEU A 122 -3.21 10.81 -20.91
CA LEU A 122 -3.73 9.68 -21.68
C LEU A 122 -4.60 10.16 -22.86
N MET A 123 -5.54 11.07 -22.59
CA MET A 123 -6.48 11.60 -23.59
C MET A 123 -5.81 12.45 -24.68
N ARG A 124 -4.65 13.07 -24.40
CA ARG A 124 -3.85 13.80 -25.40
C ARG A 124 -3.07 12.87 -26.31
N ASN A 125 -2.58 11.76 -25.80
CA ASN A 125 -1.80 10.79 -26.56
C ASN A 125 -2.66 9.96 -27.53
N GLU A 126 -3.97 9.82 -27.28
CA GLU A 126 -4.90 9.13 -28.17
C GLU A 126 -5.41 9.98 -29.34
N LYS A 127 -5.38 11.32 -29.23
CA LYS A 127 -5.81 12.24 -30.30
C LYS A 127 -4.71 12.62 -31.30
N GLY A 128 -3.51 12.06 -31.13
CA GLY A 128 -2.34 12.29 -31.99
C GLY A 128 -1.99 11.11 -32.91
N LYS A 129 -2.89 10.13 -33.06
CA LYS A 129 -2.76 9.02 -34.01
C LYS A 129 -3.78 9.16 -35.15
#